data_AF-A0A7W6NJL9-F1
#
_entry.id   AF-A0A7W6NJL9-F1
#
_cell.length_a   1.000
_cell.length_b   1.000
_cell.length_c   1.000
_cell.angle_alpha   90.00
_cell.angle_beta   90.00
_cell.angle_gamma   90.00
#
_symmetry.space_group_name_H-M   'P 1'
#
loop_
_entity.id
_entity.type
_entity.pdbx_description
1 polymer ?
#
loop_
_entity_poly.entity_id
_entity_poly.type
_entity_poly.pdbx_seq_one_letter_code
_entity_poly.pdbx_strand_id
1 'polypeptide(L)'
;MDRALFVLNSHEDKAAAIRIIQGASKGCRVEIKATKRSLPQNDLMWALLTEVSRQLDHAGRKYEPAEWKAIFLHAFGREITFLPSLDKKTFLPIELSSSDLSKDEMTEFLEFIIKEGTERGVVFNLNADTKTDESEPCTSSGEAEDPPPSSASNLTSSDRIHLVDLARKGLSTAREKSLPPGDRLALVGQMSANLVSHLSRAAEGQLKSAVAAIRAVINEQRTEEQAIAWFAEVLDCSPEHLKPRSAQ
;
A
#
# COMPACT_ATOMS: atom_id res chain seq x y z
N MET A 1 -15.72 12.79 -25.62
CA MET A 1 -15.00 11.51 -25.69
C MET A 1 -14.86 11.04 -24.25
N ASP A 2 -15.79 10.24 -23.76
CA ASP A 2 -15.72 9.76 -22.38
C ASP A 2 -15.06 8.39 -22.37
N ARG A 3 -13.79 8.39 -21.99
CA ARG A 3 -13.04 7.17 -21.68
C ARG A 3 -13.54 6.65 -20.33
N ALA A 4 -14.24 5.53 -20.32
CA ALA A 4 -14.62 4.84 -19.09
C ALA A 4 -13.51 3.87 -18.67
N LEU A 5 -13.04 3.97 -17.42
CA LEU A 5 -12.06 3.06 -16.82
C LEU A 5 -12.74 2.33 -15.66
N PHE A 6 -12.68 1.00 -15.68
CA PHE A 6 -13.21 0.13 -14.63
C PHE A 6 -12.08 -0.69 -14.02
N VAL A 7 -11.98 -0.70 -12.69
CA VAL A 7 -11.11 -1.61 -11.95
C VAL A 7 -11.97 -2.77 -11.48
N LEU A 8 -11.76 -3.96 -12.05
CA LEU A 8 -12.62 -5.12 -11.82
C LEU A 8 -12.22 -5.86 -10.54
N ASN A 9 -12.65 -5.37 -9.37
CA ASN A 9 -12.35 -5.99 -8.08
C ASN A 9 -13.50 -6.88 -7.56
N SER A 10 -14.74 -6.56 -7.92
CA SER A 10 -15.95 -7.22 -7.44
C SER A 10 -16.82 -7.75 -8.58
N HIS A 11 -17.85 -8.53 -8.24
CA HIS A 11 -18.87 -8.94 -9.20
C HIS A 11 -19.72 -7.75 -9.70
N GLU A 12 -19.89 -6.72 -8.87
CA GLU A 12 -20.63 -5.50 -9.22
C GLU A 12 -19.88 -4.66 -10.26
N ASP A 13 -18.56 -4.52 -10.13
CA ASP A 13 -17.73 -3.83 -11.13
C ASP A 13 -17.83 -4.49 -12.50
N LYS A 14 -17.88 -5.83 -12.52
CA LYS A 14 -18.08 -6.61 -13.74
C LYS A 14 -19.47 -6.37 -14.34
N ALA A 15 -20.52 -6.36 -13.52
CA ALA A 15 -21.87 -6.06 -13.98
C ALA A 15 -21.99 -4.64 -14.57
N ALA A 16 -21.35 -3.66 -13.94
CA ALA A 16 -21.29 -2.28 -14.42
C ALA A 16 -20.55 -2.17 -15.78
N ALA A 17 -19.39 -2.81 -15.90
CA ALA A 17 -18.64 -2.85 -17.16
C ALA A 17 -19.44 -3.52 -18.30
N ILE A 18 -20.13 -4.64 -18.00
CA ILE A 18 -20.99 -5.33 -18.98
C ILE A 18 -22.10 -4.42 -19.50
N ARG A 19 -22.75 -3.65 -18.61
CA ARG A 19 -23.82 -2.72 -19.00
C ARG A 19 -23.33 -1.64 -19.97
N ILE A 20 -22.13 -1.12 -19.76
CA ILE A 20 -21.51 -0.12 -20.64
C ILE A 20 -21.16 -0.74 -22.00
N ILE A 21 -20.61 -1.95 -22.00
CA ILE A 21 -20.25 -2.68 -23.23
C ILE A 21 -21.51 -2.95 -24.07
N GLN A 22 -22.62 -3.32 -23.44
CA GLN A 22 -23.90 -3.57 -24.13
C GLN A 22 -24.47 -2.30 -24.80
N GLY A 23 -24.21 -1.12 -24.24
CA GLY A 23 -24.64 0.17 -24.79
C GLY A 23 -23.64 0.81 -25.76
N ALA A 24 -22.48 0.19 -26.01
CA ALA A 24 -21.42 0.78 -26.81
C ALA A 24 -21.78 0.82 -28.31
N SER A 25 -21.49 1.94 -28.97
CA SER A 25 -21.69 2.11 -30.42
C SER A 25 -20.74 1.24 -31.25
N LYS A 26 -21.13 0.93 -32.49
CA LYS A 26 -20.26 0.20 -33.43
C LYS A 26 -18.94 0.94 -33.63
N GLY A 27 -17.81 0.21 -33.51
CA GLY A 27 -16.45 0.77 -33.62
C GLY A 27 -15.76 1.04 -32.28
N CYS A 28 -16.44 0.87 -31.14
CA CYS A 28 -15.80 0.94 -29.83
C CYS A 28 -14.82 -0.22 -29.61
N ARG A 29 -13.68 0.08 -28.97
CA ARG A 29 -12.64 -0.91 -28.63
C ARG A 29 -12.65 -1.17 -27.12
N VAL A 30 -12.63 -2.45 -26.74
CA VAL A 30 -12.46 -2.88 -25.35
C VAL A 30 -11.01 -3.32 -25.16
N GLU A 31 -10.32 -2.74 -24.18
CA GLU A 31 -8.94 -3.10 -23.81
C GLU A 31 -8.95 -3.66 -22.38
N ILE A 32 -8.63 -4.95 -22.25
CA ILE A 32 -8.51 -5.61 -20.95
C ILE A 32 -7.03 -5.71 -20.63
N LYS A 33 -6.57 -4.91 -19.68
CA LYS A 33 -5.21 -5.02 -19.13
C LYS A 33 -5.30 -5.82 -17.83
N ALA A 34 -4.52 -6.89 -17.72
CA ALA A 34 -4.31 -7.54 -16.43
C ALA A 34 -3.78 -6.49 -15.44
N THR A 35 -4.23 -6.55 -14.18
CA THR A 35 -3.70 -5.72 -13.09
C THR A 35 -2.22 -6.05 -12.90
N LYS A 36 -1.36 -5.39 -13.69
CA LYS A 36 0.04 -5.22 -13.30
C LYS A 36 -0.04 -4.33 -12.06
N ARG A 37 0.51 -4.79 -10.93
CA ARG A 37 0.67 -3.99 -9.69
C ARG A 37 1.48 -2.68 -9.88
N SER A 38 1.67 -2.20 -11.11
CA SER A 38 2.42 -0.99 -11.51
C SER A 38 1.56 0.26 -11.72
N LEU A 39 0.22 0.17 -11.68
CA LEU A 39 -0.64 1.36 -11.69
C LEU A 39 -0.36 2.34 -10.52
N PRO A 40 -0.16 1.89 -9.26
CA PRO A 40 0.08 2.83 -8.17
C PRO A 40 1.39 3.62 -8.32
N GLN A 41 2.44 3.05 -8.92
CA GLN A 41 3.71 3.75 -9.14
C GLN A 41 3.58 4.82 -10.23
N ASN A 42 2.90 4.51 -11.34
CA ASN A 42 2.67 5.50 -12.38
C ASN A 42 1.74 6.63 -11.90
N ASP A 43 0.69 6.31 -11.15
CA ASP A 43 -0.23 7.32 -10.60
C ASP A 43 0.49 8.21 -9.57
N LEU A 44 1.36 7.62 -8.74
CA LEU A 44 2.22 8.34 -7.81
C LEU A 44 3.18 9.29 -8.54
N MET A 45 3.81 8.83 -9.63
CA MET A 45 4.68 9.68 -10.47
C MET A 45 3.94 10.93 -10.94
N TRP A 46 2.74 10.77 -11.48
CA TRP A 46 1.94 11.90 -11.95
C TRP A 46 1.50 12.83 -10.82
N ALA A 47 1.19 12.29 -9.63
CA ALA A 47 0.88 13.10 -8.46
C ALA A 47 2.07 13.97 -8.03
N LEU A 48 3.27 13.39 -7.94
CA LEU A 48 4.50 14.12 -7.63
C LEU A 48 4.78 15.21 -8.68
N LEU A 49 4.71 14.87 -9.96
CA LEU A 49 4.95 15.82 -11.05
C LEU A 49 3.93 16.96 -11.06
N THR A 50 2.68 16.69 -10.67
CA THR A 50 1.65 17.72 -10.53
C THR A 50 1.99 18.69 -9.41
N GLU A 51 2.49 18.19 -8.28
CA GLU A 51 2.95 19.05 -7.19
C GLU A 51 4.16 19.91 -7.60
N VAL A 52 5.14 19.32 -8.29
CA VAL A 52 6.28 20.08 -8.84
C VAL A 52 5.78 21.15 -9.82
N SER A 53 4.91 20.79 -10.76
CA SER A 53 4.36 21.72 -11.75
C SER A 53 3.67 22.94 -11.13
N ARG A 54 2.94 22.71 -10.02
CA ARG A 54 2.24 23.78 -9.32
C ARG A 54 3.19 24.74 -8.60
N GLN A 55 4.22 24.19 -7.94
CA GLN A 55 5.05 24.89 -6.97
C GLN A 55 6.35 25.44 -7.56
N LEU A 56 6.94 24.73 -8.52
CA LEU A 56 8.26 25.02 -9.06
C LEU A 56 8.18 25.85 -10.35
N ASP A 57 8.95 26.93 -10.37
CA ASP A 57 9.24 27.72 -11.57
C ASP A 57 10.67 27.39 -12.03
N HIS A 58 10.86 27.13 -13.33
CA HIS A 58 12.16 26.83 -13.90
C HIS A 58 12.47 27.72 -15.09
N ALA A 59 13.59 28.44 -15.00
CA ALA A 59 14.03 29.42 -16.00
C ALA A 59 12.96 30.51 -16.29
N GLY A 60 12.16 30.89 -15.30
CA GLY A 60 11.14 31.94 -15.41
C GLY A 60 9.87 31.47 -16.13
N ARG A 61 9.66 30.16 -16.23
CA ARG A 61 8.47 29.56 -16.82
C ARG A 61 7.99 28.38 -15.97
N LYS A 62 6.66 28.26 -15.86
CA LYS A 62 5.99 27.06 -15.36
C LYS A 62 5.80 26.05 -16.49
N TYR A 63 6.11 24.80 -16.19
CA TYR A 63 5.93 23.67 -17.09
C TYR A 63 4.78 22.80 -16.61
N GLU A 64 4.10 22.16 -17.55
CA GLU A 64 3.05 21.17 -17.29
C GLU A 64 3.65 19.87 -16.72
N PRO A 65 2.88 19.02 -16.03
CA PRO A 65 3.40 17.78 -15.44
C PRO A 65 4.10 16.86 -16.45
N ALA A 66 3.61 16.83 -17.69
CA ALA A 66 4.21 16.04 -18.76
C ALA A 66 5.57 16.59 -19.23
N GLU A 67 5.74 17.91 -19.23
CA GLU A 67 7.02 18.56 -19.55
C GLU A 67 8.03 18.37 -18.42
N TRP A 68 7.57 18.47 -17.16
CA TRP A 68 8.41 18.16 -16.00
C TRP A 68 8.92 16.74 -16.01
N LYS A 69 8.11 15.78 -16.45
CA LYS A 69 8.54 14.40 -16.64
C LYS A 69 9.77 14.29 -17.56
N ALA A 70 9.75 15.00 -18.69
CA ALA A 70 10.86 15.02 -19.64
C ALA A 70 12.14 15.60 -18.99
N ILE A 71 11.99 16.70 -18.27
CA ILE A 71 13.09 17.38 -17.57
C ILE A 71 13.71 16.46 -16.51
N PHE A 72 12.90 15.81 -15.68
CA PHE A 72 13.39 14.88 -14.66
C PHE A 72 14.00 13.63 -15.26
N LEU A 73 13.42 13.05 -16.33
CA LEU A 73 14.01 11.89 -17.00
C LEU A 73 15.38 12.20 -17.58
N HIS A 74 15.54 13.39 -18.17
CA HIS A 74 16.84 13.85 -18.65
C HIS A 74 17.83 14.02 -17.49
N ALA A 75 17.41 14.64 -16.39
CA ALA A 75 18.26 14.82 -15.19
C ALA A 75 18.62 13.48 -14.50
N PHE A 76 17.75 12.48 -14.59
CA PHE A 76 17.98 11.12 -14.11
C PHE A 76 19.00 10.33 -14.97
N GLY A 77 19.45 10.90 -16.09
CA GLY A 77 20.47 10.30 -16.94
C GLY A 77 19.91 9.51 -18.13
N ARG A 78 18.65 9.74 -18.53
CA ARG A 78 18.13 9.17 -19.78
C ARG A 78 18.60 10.00 -20.96
N GLU A 79 19.22 9.31 -21.92
CA GLU A 79 19.71 9.93 -23.15
C GLU A 79 18.53 10.39 -24.02
N ILE A 80 18.62 11.63 -24.50
CA ILE A 80 17.72 12.17 -25.52
C ILE A 80 18.35 11.87 -26.87
N THR A 81 17.62 11.12 -27.71
CA THR A 81 18.06 10.88 -29.09
C THR A 81 17.40 11.90 -30.01
N PHE A 82 18.22 12.61 -30.79
CA PHE A 82 17.73 13.53 -31.81
C PHE A 82 17.61 12.81 -33.14
N LEU A 83 16.38 12.64 -33.62
CA LEU A 83 16.15 12.09 -34.95
C LEU A 83 15.96 13.22 -35.97
N PRO A 84 16.50 13.10 -37.19
CA PRO A 84 16.19 14.04 -38.25
C PRO A 84 14.70 13.94 -38.62
N SER A 85 14.04 15.08 -38.80
CA SER A 85 12.68 15.10 -39.34
C SER A 85 12.65 14.61 -40.79
N LEU A 86 11.49 14.17 -41.28
CA LEU A 86 11.35 13.71 -42.66
C LEU A 86 11.79 14.78 -43.68
N ASP A 87 11.53 16.05 -43.36
CA ASP A 87 11.90 17.20 -44.19
C ASP A 87 13.39 17.56 -44.09
N LYS A 88 14.16 16.90 -43.20
CA LYS A 88 15.60 17.11 -42.94
C LYS A 88 15.99 18.54 -42.53
N LYS A 89 15.02 19.37 -42.18
CA LYS A 89 15.23 20.77 -41.78
C LYS A 89 15.34 20.95 -40.26
N THR A 90 14.88 19.96 -39.50
CA THR A 90 14.77 20.03 -38.05
C THR A 90 15.13 18.69 -37.43
N PHE A 91 15.33 18.71 -36.11
CA PHE A 91 15.47 17.50 -35.31
C PHE A 91 14.26 17.35 -34.40
N LEU A 92 13.85 16.10 -34.21
CA LEU A 92 12.82 15.70 -33.26
C LEU A 92 13.54 15.12 -32.05
N PRO A 93 13.46 15.75 -30.86
CA PRO A 93 13.93 15.13 -29.64
C PRO A 93 13.00 13.97 -29.30
N ILE A 94 13.52 12.75 -29.29
CA ILE A 94 12.83 11.59 -28.74
C ILE A 94 13.35 11.36 -27.34
N GLU A 95 12.46 11.55 -26.38
CA GLU A 95 12.67 11.12 -25.01
C GLU A 95 12.41 9.61 -24.89
N LEU A 96 13.29 8.91 -24.19
CA LEU A 96 13.04 7.52 -23.84
C LEU A 96 11.83 7.47 -22.90
N SER A 97 10.83 6.67 -23.26
CA SER A 97 9.57 6.64 -22.52
C SER A 97 9.79 6.07 -21.11
N SER A 98 9.18 6.69 -20.10
CA SER A 98 9.10 6.10 -18.75
C SER A 98 8.39 4.73 -18.72
N SER A 99 7.74 4.34 -19.83
CA SER A 99 7.10 3.02 -19.97
C SER A 99 8.11 1.89 -20.16
N ASP A 100 9.34 2.21 -20.56
CA ASP A 100 10.42 1.25 -20.76
C ASP A 100 11.26 1.04 -19.48
N LEU A 101 10.97 1.80 -18.41
CA LEU A 101 11.59 1.62 -17.10
C LEU A 101 11.13 0.31 -16.46
N SER A 102 12.09 -0.45 -15.92
CA SER A 102 11.79 -1.54 -14.99
C SER A 102 11.16 -1.00 -13.70
N LYS A 103 10.59 -1.90 -12.89
CA LYS A 103 9.94 -1.51 -11.63
C LYS A 103 10.91 -0.89 -10.63
N ASP A 104 12.13 -1.40 -10.60
CA ASP A 104 13.18 -0.93 -9.68
C ASP A 104 13.66 0.45 -10.13
N GLU A 105 13.95 0.62 -11.43
CA GLU A 105 14.31 1.94 -12.01
C GLU A 105 13.18 2.97 -11.85
N MET A 106 11.91 2.56 -11.94
CA MET A 106 10.78 3.46 -11.68
C MET A 106 10.71 3.89 -10.22
N THR A 107 11.09 3.01 -9.29
CA THR A 107 11.15 3.35 -7.85
C THR A 107 12.28 4.35 -7.58
N GLU A 108 13.47 4.11 -8.14
CA GLU A 108 14.59 5.05 -8.08
C GLU A 108 14.26 6.41 -8.71
N PHE A 109 13.54 6.41 -9.83
CA PHE A 109 13.09 7.64 -10.49
C PHE A 109 12.11 8.45 -9.62
N LEU A 110 11.19 7.78 -8.92
CA LEU A 110 10.27 8.44 -7.98
C LEU A 110 11.02 9.08 -6.80
N GLU A 111 11.95 8.35 -6.22
CA GLU A 111 12.81 8.87 -5.13
C GLU A 111 13.64 10.06 -5.61
N PHE A 112 14.16 10.01 -6.84
CA PHE A 112 14.87 11.12 -7.46
C PHE A 112 13.99 12.37 -7.60
N ILE A 113 12.75 12.25 -8.07
CA ILE A 113 11.80 13.38 -8.16
C ILE A 113 11.56 13.99 -6.78
N ILE A 114 11.35 13.16 -5.76
CA ILE A 114 11.10 13.64 -4.39
C ILE A 114 12.34 14.39 -3.86
N LYS A 115 13.53 13.81 -4.01
CA LYS A 115 14.78 14.42 -3.58
C LYS A 115 14.99 15.77 -4.25
N GLU A 116 14.99 15.81 -5.58
CA GLU A 116 15.23 17.01 -6.37
C GLU A 116 14.13 18.08 -6.15
N GLY A 117 12.88 17.66 -5.98
CA GLY A 117 11.78 18.58 -5.66
C GLY A 117 11.96 19.20 -4.28
N THR A 118 12.32 18.39 -3.28
CA THR A 118 12.53 18.85 -1.89
C THR A 118 13.72 19.80 -1.80
N GLU A 119 14.82 19.52 -2.49
CA GLU A 119 15.98 20.41 -2.58
C GLU A 119 15.63 21.78 -3.19
N ARG A 120 14.63 21.82 -4.08
CA ARG A 120 14.12 23.06 -4.68
C ARG A 120 12.95 23.68 -3.91
N GLY A 121 12.61 23.14 -2.73
CA GLY A 121 11.58 23.67 -1.84
C GLY A 121 10.15 23.28 -2.19
N VAL A 122 9.93 22.23 -2.99
CA VAL A 122 8.60 21.68 -3.26
C VAL A 122 8.12 20.88 -2.05
N VAL A 123 6.92 21.18 -1.56
CA VAL A 123 6.27 20.44 -0.48
C VAL A 123 5.36 19.38 -1.08
N PHE A 124 5.76 18.12 -0.99
CA PHE A 124 4.94 17.01 -1.46
C PHE A 124 3.87 16.66 -0.43
N ASN A 125 2.63 17.09 -0.68
CA ASN A 125 1.47 16.61 0.06
C ASN A 125 1.06 15.24 -0.47
N LEU A 126 1.91 14.26 -0.22
CA LEU A 126 1.55 12.86 -0.32
C LEU A 126 0.61 12.59 0.85
N ASN A 127 -0.66 12.97 0.71
CA ASN A 127 -1.71 12.45 1.56
C ASN A 127 -1.85 10.95 1.26
N ALA A 128 -0.90 10.15 1.76
CA ALA A 128 -1.30 9.01 2.55
C ALA A 128 -2.10 9.58 3.72
N ASP A 129 -3.19 8.92 4.11
CA ASP A 129 -3.85 9.19 5.38
C ASP A 129 -2.85 8.99 6.54
N THR A 130 -2.03 10.00 6.82
CA THR A 130 -1.12 10.09 7.96
C THR A 130 -0.94 11.58 8.26
N LYS A 131 -1.81 12.10 9.13
CA LYS A 131 -1.51 13.31 9.89
C LYS A 131 -0.32 12.99 10.79
N THR A 132 0.82 13.62 10.56
CA THR A 132 1.87 13.76 11.57
C THR A 132 1.84 15.22 12.00
N ASP A 133 1.24 15.46 13.15
CA ASP A 133 1.38 16.71 13.89
C ASP A 133 2.77 16.66 14.55
N GLU A 134 3.64 17.60 14.19
CA GLU A 134 4.91 17.79 14.89
C GLU A 134 4.67 18.60 16.16
N SER A 135 4.97 18.01 17.32
CA SER A 135 5.46 18.74 18.48
C SER A 135 6.20 17.79 19.42
N GLU A 136 7.53 17.85 19.44
CA GLU A 136 8.30 17.51 20.64
C GLU A 136 8.47 18.78 21.50
N PRO A 137 8.53 18.65 22.84
CA PRO A 137 9.86 18.53 23.44
C PRO A 137 9.98 17.50 24.58
N CYS A 138 11.22 17.02 24.72
CA CYS A 138 11.89 16.29 25.81
C CYS A 138 11.18 16.08 27.16
N THR A 139 11.33 14.89 27.79
CA THR A 139 12.19 14.65 28.99
C THR A 139 11.87 13.31 29.70
N SER A 140 12.92 12.48 29.85
CA SER A 140 13.19 11.44 30.86
C SER A 140 12.20 10.31 31.20
N SER A 141 12.81 9.14 31.38
CA SER A 141 12.42 8.04 32.28
C SER A 141 11.39 7.06 31.71
N GLY A 142 11.80 5.79 31.67
CA GLY A 142 11.10 4.74 30.97
C GLY A 142 9.90 4.17 31.72
N GLU A 143 8.97 3.65 30.92
CA GLU A 143 8.14 2.49 31.19
C GLU A 143 7.51 2.09 29.85
N ALA A 144 7.38 0.78 29.61
CA ALA A 144 6.87 0.24 28.35
C ALA A 144 5.35 0.50 28.25
N GLU A 145 4.95 1.46 27.42
CA GLU A 145 3.55 1.64 27.03
C GLU A 145 3.25 0.94 25.68
N ASP A 146 2.24 0.08 25.73
CA ASP A 146 1.62 -0.58 24.59
C ASP A 146 0.95 0.42 23.63
N PRO A 147 1.02 0.21 22.29
CA PRO A 147 0.30 1.06 21.34
C PRO A 147 -1.22 0.89 21.47
N PRO A 148 -2.02 1.98 21.37
CA PRO A 148 -3.46 1.95 21.60
C PRO A 148 -4.22 1.16 20.52
N PRO A 149 -5.37 0.55 20.85
CA PRO A 149 -6.17 -0.25 19.91
C PRO A 149 -6.82 0.67 18.86
N SER A 150 -6.27 0.67 17.65
CA SER A 150 -6.91 1.32 16.50
C SER A 150 -8.18 0.57 16.11
N SER A 151 -9.32 1.21 16.31
CA SER A 151 -10.67 0.66 16.15
C SER A 151 -10.93 0.02 14.78
N ALA A 152 -11.67 -1.09 14.78
CA ALA A 152 -11.95 -2.02 13.67
C ALA A 152 -12.79 -1.48 12.50
N SER A 153 -12.91 -0.15 12.35
CA SER A 153 -13.93 0.50 11.50
C SER A 153 -13.71 0.33 9.99
N ASN A 154 -12.52 -0.10 9.55
CA ASN A 154 -12.13 -0.18 8.13
C ASN A 154 -11.85 -1.62 7.61
N LEU A 155 -12.14 -2.68 8.38
CA LEU A 155 -11.87 -4.06 7.95
C LEU A 155 -13.01 -4.65 7.12
N THR A 156 -12.67 -5.34 6.03
CA THR A 156 -13.65 -6.13 5.27
C THR A 156 -14.08 -7.38 6.05
N SER A 157 -15.27 -7.92 5.77
CA SER A 157 -15.75 -9.15 6.40
C SER A 157 -14.80 -10.34 6.19
N SER A 158 -14.10 -10.39 5.04
CA SER A 158 -13.11 -11.43 4.74
C SER A 158 -11.85 -11.28 5.60
N ASP A 159 -11.35 -10.05 5.77
CA ASP A 159 -10.19 -9.78 6.62
C ASP A 159 -10.45 -10.16 8.08
N ARG A 160 -11.65 -9.83 8.58
CA ARG A 160 -12.08 -10.20 9.93
C ARG A 160 -12.08 -11.72 10.13
N ILE A 161 -12.59 -12.49 9.16
CA ILE A 161 -12.61 -13.97 9.23
C ILE A 161 -11.19 -14.53 9.31
N HIS A 162 -10.28 -14.03 8.47
CA HIS A 162 -8.89 -14.50 8.44
C HIS A 162 -8.13 -14.13 9.73
N LEU A 163 -8.31 -12.92 10.26
CA LEU A 163 -7.68 -12.49 11.51
C LEU A 163 -8.20 -13.27 12.73
N VAL A 164 -9.50 -13.58 12.78
CA VAL A 164 -10.08 -14.41 13.85
C VAL A 164 -9.56 -15.85 13.76
N ASP A 165 -9.41 -16.42 12.56
CA ASP A 165 -8.85 -17.77 12.39
C ASP A 165 -7.37 -17.83 12.81
N LEU A 166 -6.59 -16.79 12.50
CA LEU A 166 -5.22 -16.64 12.97
C LEU A 166 -5.14 -16.51 14.50
N ALA A 167 -5.98 -15.66 15.10
CA ALA A 167 -6.01 -15.48 16.56
C ALA A 167 -6.33 -16.81 17.27
N ARG A 168 -7.32 -17.56 16.78
CA ARG A 168 -7.71 -18.86 17.33
C ARG A 168 -6.58 -19.88 17.23
N LYS A 169 -6.01 -20.06 16.04
CA LYS A 169 -4.93 -21.04 15.83
C LYS A 169 -3.65 -20.61 16.57
N GLY A 170 -3.34 -19.32 16.61
CA GLY A 170 -2.20 -18.76 17.34
C GLY A 170 -2.31 -18.98 18.86
N LEU A 171 -3.48 -18.72 19.45
CA LEU A 171 -3.74 -19.01 20.87
C LEU A 171 -3.66 -20.52 21.16
N SER A 172 -4.15 -21.38 20.25
CA SER A 172 -3.99 -22.83 20.37
C SER A 172 -2.52 -23.25 20.38
N THR A 173 -1.69 -22.66 19.53
CA THR A 173 -0.24 -22.94 19.48
C THR A 173 0.50 -22.40 20.69
N ALA A 174 0.02 -21.29 21.28
CA ALA A 174 0.56 -20.75 22.51
C ALA A 174 0.26 -21.65 23.72
N ARG A 175 -0.93 -22.28 23.74
CA ARG A 175 -1.35 -23.23 24.78
C ARG A 175 -0.61 -24.56 24.74
N GLU A 176 -0.12 -24.96 23.57
CA GLU A 176 0.63 -26.19 23.40
C GLU A 176 2.04 -26.06 24.01
N LYS A 177 2.20 -26.51 25.27
CA LYS A 177 3.48 -26.47 26.00
C LYS A 177 4.47 -27.58 25.61
N SER A 178 4.10 -28.46 24.68
CA SER A 178 4.94 -29.58 24.23
C SER A 178 6.09 -29.13 23.33
N LEU A 179 5.95 -27.99 22.63
CA LEU A 179 7.00 -27.41 21.79
C LEU A 179 7.77 -26.29 22.51
N PRO A 180 9.08 -26.15 22.23
CA PRO A 180 9.86 -25.04 22.75
C PRO A 180 9.33 -23.69 22.23
N PRO A 181 9.55 -22.58 22.97
CA PRO A 181 9.02 -21.26 22.59
C PRO A 181 9.49 -20.80 21.21
N GLY A 182 10.73 -21.13 20.81
CA GLY A 182 11.26 -20.79 19.48
C GLY A 182 10.45 -21.37 18.33
N ASP A 183 10.07 -22.65 18.42
CA ASP A 183 9.31 -23.33 17.36
C ASP A 183 7.86 -22.83 17.29
N ARG A 184 7.26 -22.51 18.45
CA ARG A 184 5.93 -21.89 18.53
C ARG A 184 5.91 -20.51 17.88
N LEU A 185 6.95 -19.70 18.12
CA LEU A 185 7.10 -18.40 17.47
C LEU A 185 7.33 -18.51 15.97
N ALA A 186 8.10 -19.51 15.52
CA ALA A 186 8.33 -19.77 14.11
C ALA A 186 7.02 -20.17 13.39
N LEU A 187 6.19 -21.00 14.02
CA LEU A 187 4.90 -21.42 13.49
C LEU A 187 3.94 -20.23 13.34
N VAL A 188 3.82 -19.38 14.37
CA VAL A 188 3.02 -18.15 14.32
C VAL A 188 3.53 -17.20 13.22
N GLY A 189 4.86 -17.09 13.08
CA GLY A 189 5.49 -16.33 12.00
C GLY A 189 5.08 -16.84 10.62
N GLN A 190 5.17 -18.15 10.38
CA GLN A 190 4.78 -18.78 9.12
C GLN A 190 3.29 -18.59 8.81
N MET A 191 2.43 -18.72 9.83
CA MET A 191 0.99 -18.48 9.70
C MET A 191 0.72 -17.03 9.29
N SER A 192 1.35 -16.06 9.95
CA SER A 192 1.18 -14.65 9.60
C SER A 192 1.64 -14.34 8.16
N ALA A 193 2.79 -14.89 7.73
CA ALA A 193 3.32 -14.69 6.39
C ALA A 193 2.39 -15.22 5.30
N ASN A 194 1.74 -16.37 5.53
CA ASN A 194 0.74 -16.93 4.63
C ASN A 194 -0.52 -16.06 4.55
N LEU A 195 -0.88 -15.34 5.61
CA LEU A 195 -2.06 -14.47 5.62
C LEU A 195 -1.83 -13.11 4.96
N VAL A 196 -0.58 -12.60 4.94
CA VAL A 196 -0.25 -11.30 4.32
C VAL A 196 -0.68 -11.23 2.85
N SER A 197 -0.64 -12.35 2.11
CA SER A 197 -1.08 -12.38 0.71
C SER A 197 -2.60 -12.35 0.51
N HIS A 198 -3.38 -12.60 1.56
CA HIS A 198 -4.83 -12.71 1.52
C HIS A 198 -5.56 -11.55 2.23
N LEU A 199 -4.84 -10.76 3.01
CA LEU A 199 -5.39 -9.63 3.76
C LEU A 199 -5.28 -8.31 2.98
N SER A 200 -6.26 -7.44 3.18
CA SER A 200 -6.22 -6.04 2.74
C SER A 200 -5.10 -5.26 3.44
N ARG A 201 -4.56 -4.23 2.78
CA ARG A 201 -3.59 -3.28 3.40
C ARG A 201 -4.13 -2.64 4.68
N ALA A 202 -5.45 -2.41 4.73
CA ALA A 202 -6.11 -1.86 5.91
C ALA A 202 -6.12 -2.81 7.12
N ALA A 203 -5.87 -4.11 6.90
CA ALA A 203 -5.82 -5.15 7.92
C ALA A 203 -4.40 -5.54 8.34
N GLU A 204 -3.36 -5.01 7.67
CA GLU A 204 -1.96 -5.30 7.99
C GLU A 204 -1.54 -4.82 9.38
N GLY A 205 -2.09 -3.69 9.85
CA GLY A 205 -1.84 -3.17 11.19
C GLY A 205 -2.38 -4.12 12.27
N GLN A 206 -3.60 -4.61 12.06
CA GLN A 206 -4.31 -5.53 12.94
C GLN A 206 -3.69 -6.92 12.91
N LEU A 207 -3.16 -7.36 11.75
CA LEU A 207 -2.36 -8.57 11.64
C LEU A 207 -1.07 -8.48 12.47
N LYS A 208 -0.31 -7.40 12.32
CA LYS A 208 0.93 -7.18 13.09
C LYS A 208 0.64 -7.13 14.59
N SER A 209 -0.43 -6.44 14.96
CA SER A 209 -0.87 -6.30 16.34
C SER A 209 -1.36 -7.65 16.93
N ALA A 210 -2.10 -8.44 16.15
CA ALA A 210 -2.52 -9.80 16.51
C ALA A 210 -1.34 -10.74 16.75
N VAL A 211 -0.34 -10.72 15.85
CA VAL A 211 0.87 -11.53 15.97
C VAL A 211 1.69 -11.11 17.19
N ALA A 212 1.78 -9.80 17.47
CA ALA A 212 2.46 -9.29 18.66
C ALA A 212 1.78 -9.77 19.95
N ALA A 213 0.45 -9.75 20.01
CA ALA A 213 -0.31 -10.26 21.14
C ALA A 213 -0.08 -11.77 21.37
N ILE A 214 -0.09 -12.59 20.31
CA ILE A 214 0.20 -14.04 20.42
C ILE A 214 1.64 -14.28 20.90
N ARG A 215 2.60 -13.52 20.38
CA ARG A 215 4.01 -13.60 20.79
C ARG A 215 4.18 -13.23 22.28
N ALA A 216 3.47 -12.21 22.76
CA ALA A 216 3.49 -11.83 24.17
C ALA A 216 2.97 -12.93 25.09
N VAL A 217 1.95 -13.70 24.64
CA VAL A 217 1.45 -14.87 25.38
C VAL A 217 2.48 -16.01 25.38
N ILE A 218 3.13 -16.30 24.24
CA ILE A 218 4.16 -17.36 24.16
C ILE A 218 5.37 -17.04 25.04
N ASN A 219 5.72 -15.77 25.19
CA ASN A 219 6.81 -15.29 26.04
C ASN A 219 6.39 -15.08 27.51
N GLU A 220 5.19 -15.52 27.91
CA GLU A 220 4.65 -15.40 29.28
C GLU A 220 4.53 -13.95 29.79
N GLN A 221 4.51 -12.96 28.89
CA GLN A 221 4.38 -11.54 29.22
C GLN A 221 2.91 -11.10 29.37
N ARG A 222 1.96 -11.90 28.86
CA ARG A 222 0.51 -11.67 28.97
C ARG A 222 -0.23 -12.99 29.21
N THR A 223 -1.34 -12.93 29.94
CA THR A 223 -2.20 -14.11 30.13
C THR A 223 -3.10 -14.34 28.93
N GLU A 224 -3.55 -15.60 28.73
CA GLU A 224 -4.46 -15.98 27.64
C GLU A 224 -5.78 -15.17 27.70
N GLU A 225 -6.28 -14.90 28.90
CA GLU A 225 -7.50 -14.12 29.13
C GLU A 225 -7.35 -12.65 28.70
N GLN A 226 -6.20 -12.03 28.98
CA GLN A 226 -5.90 -10.67 28.54
C GLN A 226 -5.77 -10.58 27.02
N ALA A 227 -5.18 -11.60 26.38
CA ALA A 227 -5.09 -11.65 24.93
C ALA A 227 -6.47 -11.80 24.27
N ILE A 228 -7.34 -12.67 24.81
CA ILE A 228 -8.71 -12.85 24.29
C ILE A 228 -9.54 -11.56 24.42
N ALA A 229 -9.45 -10.86 25.56
CA ALA A 229 -10.13 -9.59 25.76
C ALA A 229 -9.66 -8.53 24.75
N TRP A 230 -8.34 -8.45 24.55
CA TRP A 230 -7.74 -7.55 23.56
C TRP A 230 -8.19 -7.89 22.12
N PHE A 231 -8.20 -9.17 21.75
CA PHE A 231 -8.68 -9.60 20.44
C PHE A 231 -10.16 -9.30 20.20
N ALA A 232 -11.00 -9.45 21.23
CA ALA A 232 -12.42 -9.12 21.14
C ALA A 232 -12.64 -7.62 20.89
N GLU A 233 -11.83 -6.77 21.52
CA GLU A 233 -11.85 -5.31 21.33
C GLU A 233 -11.32 -4.89 19.96
N VAL A 234 -10.18 -5.45 19.53
CA VAL A 234 -9.49 -5.03 18.28
C VAL A 234 -10.12 -5.62 17.02
N LEU A 235 -10.72 -6.81 17.10
CA LEU A 235 -11.36 -7.46 15.95
C LEU A 235 -12.88 -7.31 15.95
N ASP A 236 -13.46 -6.62 16.95
CA ASP A 236 -14.89 -6.41 17.10
C ASP A 236 -15.66 -7.75 17.00
N CYS A 237 -15.19 -8.73 17.75
CA CYS A 237 -15.66 -10.11 17.70
C CYS A 237 -16.05 -10.61 19.10
N SER A 238 -17.10 -11.43 19.17
CA SER A 238 -17.55 -12.00 20.46
C SER A 238 -16.44 -12.90 21.04
N PRO A 239 -16.08 -12.76 22.33
CA PRO A 239 -15.01 -13.55 22.97
C PRO A 239 -15.28 -15.07 22.91
N GLU A 240 -16.54 -15.47 22.75
CA GLU A 240 -16.98 -16.86 22.54
C GLU A 240 -16.44 -17.48 21.23
N HIS A 241 -16.13 -16.68 20.20
CA HIS A 241 -15.57 -17.17 18.95
C HIS A 241 -14.06 -17.46 19.01
N LEU A 242 -13.38 -16.96 20.05
CA LEU A 242 -11.94 -17.12 20.26
C LEU A 242 -11.61 -18.25 21.24
N LYS A 243 -12.57 -18.64 22.09
CA LYS A 243 -12.45 -19.84 22.92
C LYS A 243 -12.48 -21.09 22.04
N PRO A 244 -11.68 -22.13 22.35
CA PRO A 244 -11.86 -23.43 21.70
C PRO A 244 -13.27 -23.92 22.01
N ARG A 245 -13.98 -24.40 20.98
CA ARG A 245 -15.27 -25.09 21.15
C ARG A 245 -15.04 -26.18 22.20
N SER A 246 -15.63 -26.04 23.38
CA SER A 246 -15.57 -27.06 24.43
C SER A 246 -16.04 -28.37 23.81
N ALA A 247 -15.16 -29.36 23.80
CA ALA A 247 -15.55 -30.72 23.49
C ALA A 247 -16.58 -31.14 24.54
N GLN A 248 -17.80 -31.41 24.08
CA GLN A 248 -18.70 -32.35 24.73
C GLN A 248 -18.18 -33.77 24.45
#